data_AF-A0A968LGK1-F1
#
_entry.id   AF-A0A968LGK1-F1
#
_cell.length_a   1.000
_cell.length_b   1.000
_cell.length_c   1.000
_cell.angle_alpha   90.00
_cell.angle_beta   90.00
_cell.angle_gamma   90.00
#
_symmetry.space_group_name_H-M   'P 1'
#
loop_
_entity.id
_entity.type
_entity.pdbx_description
1 polymer ?
#
loop_
_entity_poly.entity_id
_entity_poly.type
_entity_poly.pdbx_seq_one_letter_code
_entity_poly.pdbx_strand_id
1 'polypeptide(L)'
;SGAGGNGDGGGPPTIGDFDGDGTADVALAAGNAYVVFDGGDLMNTMIPAADAVLWASATNDCSSAQTGSTLFDFDGNGRVEVVYGDQEQLRIYDGLTGTILAMHPHPTGTINEYPVVADVDADGQADIVAVTRETCGDQACGQLRVYGSATGGWVRTRRVWNQHTYHVTNIEEDGSIPIDEQPNWTTPGLNNFRQNKQPGGEFTASDAAVTLQPACFQGYSLQATVRNLGQAPLPAAPW
;
A
#
# COMPACT_ATOMS: atom_id res chain seq x y z
N SER A 1 13.30 23.73 -6.81
CA SER A 1 12.54 24.84 -6.19
C SER A 1 11.20 24.30 -5.74
N GLY A 2 10.85 24.53 -4.48
CA GLY A 2 9.68 23.95 -3.81
C GLY A 2 8.37 24.30 -4.50
N ALA A 3 7.43 23.37 -4.42
CA ALA A 3 6.08 23.50 -4.91
C ALA A 3 5.42 24.73 -4.22
N GLY A 4 5.19 25.78 -5.00
CA GLY A 4 4.71 27.08 -4.53
C GLY A 4 3.19 27.16 -4.40
N GLY A 5 2.71 26.93 -3.18
CA GLY A 5 1.41 27.37 -2.66
C GLY A 5 1.48 27.36 -1.13
N ASN A 6 1.80 28.50 -0.51
CA ASN A 6 2.05 28.73 0.93
C ASN A 6 3.29 28.09 1.60
N GLY A 7 4.21 27.46 0.88
CA GLY A 7 5.67 27.45 1.15
C GLY A 7 6.22 26.81 2.45
N ASP A 8 5.43 26.61 3.50
CA ASP A 8 5.82 26.02 4.78
C ASP A 8 4.98 24.76 5.00
N GLY A 9 5.48 23.60 4.53
CA GLY A 9 4.78 22.34 4.69
C GLY A 9 5.38 21.21 3.86
N GLY A 10 5.08 20.00 4.27
CA GLY A 10 5.45 18.76 3.61
C GLY A 10 4.82 17.61 4.36
N GLY A 11 4.06 16.79 3.63
CA GLY A 11 3.52 15.54 4.13
C GLY A 11 4.61 14.59 4.61
N PRO A 12 4.26 13.60 5.45
CA PRO A 12 5.20 12.55 5.80
C PRO A 12 5.64 11.81 4.52
N PRO A 13 6.95 11.55 4.34
CA PRO A 13 7.43 10.89 3.13
C PRO A 13 7.00 9.43 3.09
N THR A 14 6.91 8.90 1.88
CA THR A 14 6.78 7.46 1.61
C THR A 14 8.02 6.96 0.88
N ILE A 15 8.39 5.70 1.14
CA ILE A 15 9.58 5.08 0.59
C ILE A 15 9.18 3.76 -0.06
N GLY A 16 9.61 3.52 -1.30
CA GLY A 16 9.34 2.32 -2.09
C GLY A 16 10.18 2.32 -3.36
N ASP A 17 10.11 1.25 -4.16
CA ASP A 17 10.82 1.13 -5.44
C ASP A 17 9.84 1.50 -6.57
N PHE A 18 10.00 2.69 -7.15
CA PHE A 18 9.04 3.27 -8.11
C PHE A 18 9.43 2.97 -9.55
N ASP A 19 10.72 2.76 -9.83
CA ASP A 19 11.24 2.52 -11.19
C ASP A 19 11.67 1.06 -11.44
N GLY A 20 11.78 0.25 -10.40
CA GLY A 20 12.08 -1.17 -10.44
C GLY A 20 13.57 -1.48 -10.48
N ASP A 21 14.45 -0.55 -10.11
CA ASP A 21 15.90 -0.74 -10.09
C ASP A 21 16.40 -1.46 -8.82
N GLY A 22 15.54 -1.65 -7.82
CA GLY A 22 15.85 -2.27 -6.52
C GLY A 22 16.42 -1.31 -5.48
N THR A 23 16.59 -0.03 -5.81
CA THR A 23 16.90 1.07 -4.91
C THR A 23 15.59 1.66 -4.37
N ALA A 24 15.60 2.13 -3.14
CA ALA A 24 14.42 2.76 -2.57
C ALA A 24 14.38 4.25 -2.94
N ASP A 25 13.28 4.66 -3.56
CA ASP A 25 12.94 6.03 -3.92
C ASP A 25 12.12 6.72 -2.84
N VAL A 26 11.96 8.04 -2.97
CA VAL A 26 11.25 8.86 -1.98
C VAL A 26 10.17 9.68 -2.66
N ALA A 27 8.97 9.66 -2.09
CA ALA A 27 7.89 10.55 -2.51
C ALA A 27 7.40 11.46 -1.39
N LEU A 28 7.02 12.68 -1.76
CA LEU A 28 6.51 13.69 -0.85
C LEU A 28 5.28 14.38 -1.44
N ALA A 29 4.27 14.57 -0.59
CA ALA A 29 3.16 15.46 -0.84
C ALA A 29 3.51 16.88 -0.35
N ALA A 30 3.29 17.86 -1.21
CA ALA A 30 3.37 19.29 -0.90
C ALA A 30 2.03 19.96 -1.21
N GLY A 31 1.87 21.22 -0.80
CA GLY A 31 0.59 21.92 -0.92
C GLY A 31 0.05 22.06 -2.35
N ASN A 32 0.88 22.01 -3.38
CA ASN A 32 0.45 22.10 -4.77
C ASN A 32 1.11 21.09 -5.72
N ALA A 33 1.87 20.13 -5.18
CA ALA A 33 2.43 19.05 -5.98
C ALA A 33 2.63 17.77 -5.16
N TYR A 34 2.55 16.64 -5.83
CA TYR A 34 3.13 15.38 -5.38
C TYR A 34 4.38 15.11 -6.20
N VAL A 35 5.50 14.78 -5.55
CA VAL A 35 6.80 14.63 -6.21
C VAL A 35 7.44 13.31 -5.81
N VAL A 36 8.03 12.62 -6.78
CA VAL A 36 8.82 11.39 -6.58
C VAL A 36 10.25 11.66 -7.01
N PHE A 37 11.19 11.22 -6.19
CA PHE A 37 12.62 11.34 -6.40
C PHE A 37 13.28 9.96 -6.47
N ASP A 38 14.16 9.80 -7.45
CA ASP A 38 15.03 8.64 -7.60
C ASP A 38 16.03 8.58 -6.42
N GLY A 39 16.03 7.45 -5.71
CA GLY A 39 16.85 7.26 -4.53
C GLY A 39 18.35 7.16 -4.83
N GLY A 40 18.71 6.52 -5.95
CA GLY A 40 20.10 6.37 -6.37
C GLY A 40 20.74 7.71 -6.72
N ASP A 41 20.01 8.53 -7.47
CA ASP A 41 20.40 9.87 -7.90
C ASP A 41 20.44 10.85 -6.72
N LEU A 42 19.51 10.76 -5.77
CA LEU A 42 19.55 11.54 -4.52
C LEU A 42 20.82 11.27 -3.71
N MET A 43 21.33 10.04 -3.75
CA MET A 43 22.57 9.65 -3.05
C MET A 43 23.84 10.00 -3.82
N ASN A 44 23.72 10.41 -5.08
CA ASN A 44 24.84 10.81 -5.92
C ASN A 44 25.05 12.33 -5.86
N THR A 45 26.03 12.79 -5.09
CA THR A 45 26.33 14.23 -4.93
C THR A 45 26.74 14.95 -6.22
N MET A 46 26.98 14.21 -7.31
CA MET A 46 27.27 14.79 -8.63
C MET A 46 25.99 15.10 -9.43
N ILE A 47 24.83 14.57 -9.00
CA ILE A 47 23.54 14.82 -9.62
C ILE A 47 22.84 15.95 -8.85
N PRO A 48 22.48 17.06 -9.51
CA PRO A 48 21.66 18.08 -8.89
C PRO A 48 20.34 17.48 -8.40
N ALA A 49 19.88 17.85 -7.20
CA ALA A 49 18.64 17.31 -6.65
C ALA A 49 17.38 17.56 -7.52
N ALA A 50 17.43 18.55 -8.42
CA ALA A 50 16.36 18.79 -9.39
C ALA A 50 16.32 17.74 -10.51
N ASP A 51 17.46 17.11 -10.80
CA ASP A 51 17.61 16.09 -11.84
C ASP A 51 17.29 14.69 -11.29
N ALA A 52 17.27 14.51 -9.96
CA ALA A 52 16.81 13.29 -9.29
C ALA A 52 15.28 13.15 -9.24
N VAL A 53 14.51 14.06 -9.85
CA VAL A 53 13.04 13.98 -9.87
C VAL A 53 12.61 13.00 -10.96
N LEU A 54 11.98 11.89 -10.58
CA LEU A 54 11.35 10.97 -11.54
C LEU A 54 10.14 11.65 -12.20
N TRP A 55 9.24 12.20 -11.38
CA TRP A 55 8.11 12.98 -11.85
C TRP A 55 7.51 13.86 -10.75
N ALA A 56 6.71 14.83 -11.18
CA ALA A 56 5.88 15.64 -10.31
C ALA A 56 4.48 15.80 -10.93
N SER A 57 3.45 15.73 -10.09
CA SER A 57 2.05 15.95 -10.47
C SER A 57 1.49 17.12 -9.71
N ALA A 58 0.74 18.00 -10.37
CA ALA A 58 0.08 19.11 -9.70
C ALA A 58 -1.11 18.61 -8.85
N THR A 59 -1.20 19.09 -7.62
CA THR A 59 -2.22 18.70 -6.64
C THR A 59 -2.78 19.94 -5.94
N ASN A 60 -3.84 19.79 -5.15
CA ASN A 60 -4.38 20.87 -4.33
C ASN A 60 -4.50 20.43 -2.86
N ASP A 61 -3.52 20.78 -2.05
CA ASP A 61 -3.52 20.66 -0.58
C ASP A 61 -2.96 21.96 0.03
N CYS A 62 -3.37 23.11 -0.51
CA CYS A 62 -2.96 24.39 0.06
C CYS A 62 -3.69 24.69 1.39
N SER A 63 -4.70 23.89 1.73
CA SER A 63 -5.39 23.94 3.02
C SER A 63 -4.53 23.47 4.20
N SER A 64 -3.65 22.48 4.02
CA SER A 64 -2.78 21.99 5.11
C SER A 64 -1.32 21.79 4.74
N ALA A 65 -1.04 21.39 3.48
CA ALA A 65 0.26 20.97 2.98
C ALA A 65 0.95 19.90 3.85
N GLN A 66 0.17 19.00 4.46
CA GLN A 66 0.64 18.04 5.48
C GLN A 66 0.10 16.61 5.27
N THR A 67 -0.75 16.38 4.26
CA THR A 67 -1.28 15.04 3.95
C THR A 67 -0.17 14.06 3.57
N GLY A 68 -0.35 12.78 3.85
CA GLY A 68 0.57 11.74 3.39
C GLY A 68 0.03 10.97 2.18
N SER A 69 0.80 9.98 1.74
CA SER A 69 0.39 8.98 0.75
C SER A 69 0.67 7.57 1.26
N THR A 70 0.29 6.58 0.45
CA THR A 70 0.63 5.17 0.67
C THR A 70 1.02 4.52 -0.64
N LEU A 71 1.92 3.55 -0.56
CA LEU A 71 2.44 2.82 -1.71
C LEU A 71 1.98 1.37 -1.69
N PHE A 72 1.71 0.82 -2.87
CA PHE A 72 1.44 -0.61 -3.06
C PHE A 72 1.64 -0.99 -4.54
N ASP A 73 2.27 -2.13 -4.79
CA ASP A 73 2.33 -2.75 -6.13
C ASP A 73 1.00 -3.49 -6.36
N PHE A 74 0.02 -2.82 -6.98
CA PHE A 74 -1.33 -3.37 -7.18
C PHE A 74 -1.38 -4.41 -8.30
N ASP A 75 -0.54 -4.29 -9.32
CA ASP A 75 -0.57 -5.15 -10.51
C ASP A 75 0.46 -6.29 -10.47
N GLY A 76 1.35 -6.28 -9.48
CA GLY A 76 2.38 -7.30 -9.26
C GLY A 76 3.57 -7.18 -10.20
N ASN A 77 3.79 -6.02 -10.81
CA ASN A 77 4.87 -5.81 -11.77
C ASN A 77 6.24 -5.54 -11.12
N GLY A 78 6.29 -5.42 -9.79
CA GLY A 78 7.50 -5.18 -9.01
C GLY A 78 7.81 -3.70 -8.75
N ARG A 79 7.06 -2.77 -9.34
CA ARG A 79 7.09 -1.34 -9.02
C ARG A 79 5.86 -0.98 -8.21
N VAL A 80 5.97 0.02 -7.35
CA VAL A 80 4.82 0.48 -6.56
C VAL A 80 3.97 1.49 -7.32
N GLU A 81 2.66 1.45 -7.15
CA GLU A 81 1.79 2.60 -7.41
C GLU A 81 1.66 3.48 -6.15
N VAL A 82 1.24 4.72 -6.36
CA VAL A 82 0.95 5.69 -5.30
C VAL A 82 -0.55 5.84 -5.10
N VAL A 83 -1.02 5.78 -3.86
CA VAL A 83 -2.35 6.22 -3.46
C VAL A 83 -2.24 7.52 -2.66
N TYR A 84 -2.80 8.60 -3.19
CA TYR A 84 -2.71 9.93 -2.59
C TYR A 84 -4.04 10.68 -2.66
N GLY A 85 -4.44 11.26 -1.54
CA GLY A 85 -5.62 12.13 -1.43
C GLY A 85 -5.19 13.56 -1.17
N ASP A 86 -5.50 14.48 -2.08
CA ASP A 86 -5.41 15.91 -1.80
C ASP A 86 -6.76 16.43 -1.24
N GLN A 87 -6.95 17.75 -1.16
CA GLN A 87 -8.17 18.32 -0.58
C GLN A 87 -9.44 18.09 -1.41
N GLU A 88 -9.32 17.56 -2.64
CA GLU A 88 -10.43 17.39 -3.58
C GLU A 88 -10.55 15.96 -4.15
N GLN A 89 -9.44 15.27 -4.38
CA GLN A 89 -9.38 14.03 -5.16
C GLN A 89 -8.46 12.99 -4.52
N LEU A 90 -8.91 11.74 -4.54
CA LEU A 90 -8.11 10.56 -4.31
C LEU A 90 -7.62 10.06 -5.67
N ARG A 91 -6.31 9.87 -5.82
CA ARG A 91 -5.68 9.42 -7.06
C ARG A 91 -4.85 8.17 -6.80
N ILE A 92 -4.84 7.31 -7.80
CA ILE A 92 -3.86 6.23 -7.95
C ILE A 92 -2.93 6.62 -9.09
N TYR A 93 -1.64 6.72 -8.83
CA TYR A 93 -0.63 7.02 -9.82
C TYR A 93 0.22 5.79 -10.13
N ASP A 94 0.57 5.61 -11.40
CA ASP A 94 1.71 4.79 -11.79
C ASP A 94 2.99 5.36 -11.16
N GLY A 95 3.75 4.52 -10.45
CA GLY A 95 4.90 4.97 -9.67
C GLY A 95 6.06 5.48 -10.51
N LEU A 96 6.27 4.96 -11.72
CA LEU A 96 7.39 5.37 -12.56
C LEU A 96 7.11 6.70 -13.27
N THR A 97 5.87 6.90 -13.73
CA THR A 97 5.55 7.99 -14.68
C THR A 97 4.67 9.09 -14.08
N GLY A 98 4.02 8.85 -12.95
CA GLY A 98 3.01 9.76 -12.40
C GLY A 98 1.72 9.81 -13.22
N THR A 99 1.51 8.86 -14.13
CA THR A 99 0.26 8.72 -14.88
C THR A 99 -0.87 8.39 -13.91
N ILE A 100 -1.98 9.11 -13.98
CA ILE A 100 -3.15 8.84 -13.14
C ILE A 100 -3.88 7.60 -13.69
N LEU A 101 -3.88 6.52 -12.92
CA LEU A 101 -4.55 5.25 -13.22
C LEU A 101 -6.02 5.28 -12.81
N ALA A 102 -6.33 5.93 -11.69
CA ALA A 102 -7.68 6.13 -11.20
C ALA A 102 -7.81 7.46 -10.44
N MET A 103 -9.02 8.03 -10.44
CA MET A 103 -9.34 9.25 -9.72
C MET A 103 -10.77 9.22 -9.20
N HIS A 104 -10.96 9.61 -7.94
CA HIS A 104 -12.27 9.69 -7.30
C HIS A 104 -12.42 11.01 -6.52
N PRO A 105 -13.62 11.61 -6.49
CA PRO A 105 -13.90 12.71 -5.58
C PRO A 105 -13.59 12.32 -4.13
N HIS A 106 -12.82 13.16 -3.46
CA HIS A 106 -12.33 12.94 -2.10
C HIS A 106 -12.20 14.29 -1.39
N PRO A 107 -13.31 15.00 -1.15
CA PRO A 107 -13.24 16.26 -0.41
C PRO A 107 -12.75 15.96 1.01
N THR A 108 -11.70 16.64 1.43
CA THR A 108 -11.22 16.60 2.82
C THR A 108 -10.75 17.99 3.25
N GLY A 109 -10.75 18.23 4.56
CA GLY A 109 -10.17 19.44 5.13
C GLY A 109 -8.64 19.42 5.11
N THR A 110 -8.02 18.25 4.88
CA THR A 110 -6.58 17.97 4.92
C THR A 110 -5.94 18.31 6.28
N ILE A 111 -5.31 17.35 6.94
CA ILE A 111 -4.50 17.59 8.14
C ILE A 111 -3.25 16.73 8.10
N ASN A 112 -3.35 15.44 8.38
CA ASN A 112 -2.23 14.50 8.49
C ASN A 112 -2.61 13.09 8.02
N GLU A 113 -3.82 12.96 7.46
CA GLU A 113 -4.35 11.71 6.95
C GLU A 113 -3.63 11.27 5.69
N TYR A 114 -3.73 9.97 5.42
CA TYR A 114 -3.38 9.37 4.15
C TYR A 114 -4.18 8.08 3.98
N PRO A 115 -4.42 7.61 2.75
CA PRO A 115 -5.14 6.37 2.49
C PRO A 115 -4.35 5.15 2.99
N VAL A 116 -5.02 4.08 3.39
CA VAL A 116 -4.38 2.83 3.81
C VAL A 116 -4.63 1.76 2.76
N VAL A 117 -3.63 0.89 2.49
CA VAL A 117 -3.82 -0.30 1.65
C VAL A 117 -3.72 -1.56 2.49
N ALA A 118 -4.80 -2.35 2.54
CA ALA A 118 -4.88 -3.63 3.25
C ALA A 118 -6.02 -4.48 2.67
N ASP A 119 -5.99 -5.79 2.87
CA ASP A 119 -7.09 -6.71 2.54
C ASP A 119 -8.11 -6.62 3.69
N VAL A 120 -9.16 -5.81 3.55
CA VAL A 120 -10.07 -5.47 4.66
C VAL A 120 -11.36 -6.28 4.66
N ASP A 121 -11.70 -6.90 3.53
CA ASP A 121 -12.87 -7.77 3.41
C ASP A 121 -12.53 -9.27 3.32
N ALA A 122 -11.24 -9.62 3.33
CA ALA A 122 -10.71 -10.97 3.30
C ALA A 122 -11.03 -11.73 1.99
N ASP A 123 -11.21 -11.02 0.87
CA ASP A 123 -11.38 -11.62 -0.46
C ASP A 123 -10.05 -12.04 -1.10
N GLY A 124 -8.93 -11.65 -0.50
CA GLY A 124 -7.59 -11.98 -0.94
C GLY A 124 -6.97 -11.00 -1.92
N GLN A 125 -7.62 -9.87 -2.18
CA GLN A 125 -7.10 -8.74 -2.95
C GLN A 125 -6.77 -7.57 -2.03
N ALA A 126 -6.02 -6.61 -2.54
CA ALA A 126 -5.84 -5.34 -1.84
C ALA A 126 -7.12 -4.51 -1.86
N ASP A 127 -7.33 -3.71 -0.81
CA ASP A 127 -8.30 -2.63 -0.78
C ASP A 127 -7.61 -1.32 -0.40
N ILE A 128 -8.19 -0.21 -0.82
CA ILE A 128 -7.83 1.14 -0.37
C ILE A 128 -8.89 1.62 0.62
N VAL A 129 -8.47 2.02 1.81
CA VAL A 129 -9.31 2.69 2.80
C VAL A 129 -8.93 4.16 2.87
N ALA A 130 -9.88 5.06 2.65
CA ALA A 130 -9.64 6.49 2.71
C ALA A 130 -10.75 7.23 3.47
N VAL A 131 -10.40 8.29 4.17
CA VAL A 131 -11.35 9.12 4.94
C VAL A 131 -11.65 10.41 4.18
N THR A 132 -12.93 10.75 4.06
CA THR A 132 -13.38 12.00 3.43
C THR A 132 -14.10 12.86 4.46
N ARG A 133 -14.17 14.16 4.19
CA ARG A 133 -15.04 15.11 4.86
C ARG A 133 -15.93 15.78 3.81
N GLU A 134 -17.16 15.32 3.72
CA GLU A 134 -18.20 15.90 2.86
C GLU A 134 -19.08 16.89 3.62
N THR A 135 -19.91 17.61 2.86
CA THR A 135 -21.05 18.35 3.40
C THR A 135 -22.33 17.55 3.14
N CYS A 136 -23.06 17.21 4.19
CA CYS A 136 -24.40 16.64 4.13
C CYS A 136 -25.42 17.74 4.44
N GLY A 137 -25.86 18.48 3.41
CA GLY A 137 -26.67 19.69 3.64
C GLY A 137 -25.87 20.74 4.43
N ASP A 138 -26.41 21.22 5.54
CA ASP A 138 -25.77 22.25 6.38
C ASP A 138 -24.76 21.67 7.40
N GLN A 139 -24.54 20.34 7.41
CA GLN A 139 -23.64 19.67 8.36
C GLN A 139 -22.42 19.08 7.66
N ALA A 140 -21.26 19.16 8.30
CA ALA A 140 -20.09 18.41 7.85
C ALA A 140 -20.21 16.94 8.29
N CYS A 141 -20.01 16.02 7.35
CA CYS A 141 -19.98 14.58 7.58
C CYS A 141 -18.63 14.01 7.19
N GLY A 142 -18.06 13.14 8.02
CA GLY A 142 -16.95 12.28 7.60
C GLY A 142 -17.47 10.96 7.04
N GLN A 143 -16.82 10.41 6.01
CA GLN A 143 -17.05 9.03 5.58
C GLN A 143 -15.72 8.28 5.53
N LEU A 144 -15.75 7.01 5.94
CA LEU A 144 -14.73 6.04 5.59
C LEU A 144 -15.18 5.34 4.31
N ARG A 145 -14.33 5.35 3.28
CA ARG A 145 -14.58 4.71 1.98
C ARG A 145 -13.59 3.59 1.78
N VAL A 146 -14.09 2.47 1.27
CA VAL A 146 -13.27 1.33 0.85
C VAL A 146 -13.41 1.19 -0.66
N TYR A 147 -12.29 1.09 -1.36
CA TYR A 147 -12.20 0.89 -2.79
C TYR A 147 -11.50 -0.45 -3.03
N GLY A 148 -12.10 -1.30 -3.84
CA GLY A 148 -11.50 -2.56 -4.29
C GLY A 148 -11.39 -2.61 -5.81
N SER A 149 -10.73 -3.63 -6.33
CA SER A 149 -10.61 -3.82 -7.78
C SER A 149 -11.95 -4.13 -8.44
N ALA A 150 -12.35 -3.36 -9.45
CA ALA A 150 -13.57 -3.63 -10.20
C ALA A 150 -13.50 -4.93 -11.03
N THR A 151 -12.28 -5.41 -11.34
CA THR A 151 -12.04 -6.56 -12.22
C THR A 151 -11.44 -7.76 -11.51
N GLY A 152 -11.17 -7.68 -10.21
CA GLY A 152 -10.48 -8.73 -9.49
C GLY A 152 -8.95 -8.76 -9.73
N GLY A 153 -8.37 -7.65 -10.19
CA GLY A 153 -7.00 -7.60 -10.71
C GLY A 153 -5.95 -7.10 -9.71
N TRP A 154 -6.35 -6.66 -8.53
CA TRP A 154 -5.39 -6.20 -7.53
C TRP A 154 -4.81 -7.38 -6.78
N VAL A 155 -3.48 -7.44 -6.73
CA VAL A 155 -2.76 -8.52 -6.06
C VAL A 155 -3.03 -8.54 -4.56
N ARG A 156 -2.77 -9.68 -3.95
CA ARG A 156 -2.96 -9.91 -2.52
C ARG A 156 -2.09 -8.95 -1.69
N THR A 157 -2.60 -8.49 -0.56
CA THR A 157 -1.85 -7.69 0.42
C THR A 157 -2.01 -8.25 1.84
N ARG A 158 -1.28 -7.69 2.80
CA ARG A 158 -1.46 -7.98 4.23
C ARG A 158 -2.76 -7.35 4.75
N ARG A 159 -3.37 -7.95 5.78
CA ARG A 159 -4.63 -7.46 6.36
C ARG A 159 -4.42 -6.41 7.47
N VAL A 160 -3.18 -6.00 7.70
CA VAL A 160 -2.79 -5.18 8.85
C VAL A 160 -2.17 -3.85 8.43
N TRP A 161 -2.61 -2.78 9.10
CA TRP A 161 -1.99 -1.46 9.11
C TRP A 161 -2.31 -0.83 10.47
N ASN A 162 -1.45 -1.05 11.47
CA ASN A 162 -1.80 -0.79 12.87
C ASN A 162 -1.51 0.65 13.35
N GLN A 163 -0.73 1.44 12.61
CA GLN A 163 -0.29 2.75 13.06
C GLN A 163 -0.01 3.74 11.91
N HIS A 164 0.09 5.03 12.25
CA HIS A 164 0.40 6.09 11.29
C HIS A 164 1.79 5.91 10.66
N THR A 165 2.79 5.51 11.43
CA THR A 165 4.16 5.26 10.94
C THR A 165 4.35 3.79 10.57
N TYR A 166 3.50 3.27 9.69
CA TYR A 166 3.51 1.85 9.31
C TYR A 166 4.74 1.48 8.47
N HIS A 167 5.29 0.31 8.78
CA HIS A 167 6.34 -0.37 8.04
C HIS A 167 6.20 -1.86 8.34
N VAL A 168 6.48 -2.72 7.37
CA VAL A 168 6.03 -4.11 7.37
C VAL A 168 6.48 -4.91 8.62
N THR A 169 7.66 -4.60 9.17
CA THR A 169 8.24 -5.30 10.32
C THR A 169 7.63 -4.93 11.67
N ASN A 170 6.84 -3.85 11.77
CA ASN A 170 6.40 -3.31 13.06
C ASN A 170 5.21 -4.08 13.70
N ILE A 171 4.61 -4.99 12.94
CA ILE A 171 3.39 -5.71 13.30
C ILE A 171 3.34 -7.04 12.53
N GLU A 172 2.94 -8.12 13.20
CA GLU A 172 2.68 -9.41 12.56
C GLU A 172 1.30 -9.46 11.91
N GLU A 173 1.10 -10.43 11.00
CA GLU A 173 -0.18 -10.60 10.29
C GLU A 173 -1.35 -10.94 11.23
N ASP A 174 -1.06 -11.50 12.40
CA ASP A 174 -2.06 -11.79 13.46
C ASP A 174 -2.30 -10.61 14.42
N GLY A 175 -1.62 -9.48 14.20
CA GLY A 175 -1.71 -8.29 15.03
C GLY A 175 -0.83 -8.32 16.29
N SER A 176 0.00 -9.36 16.48
CA SER A 176 1.01 -9.35 17.54
C SER A 176 2.17 -8.42 17.19
N ILE A 177 2.75 -7.78 18.21
CA ILE A 177 3.93 -6.92 18.05
C ILE A 177 5.18 -7.80 18.23
N PRO A 178 6.14 -7.80 17.28
CA PRO A 178 7.38 -8.54 17.43
C PRO A 178 8.14 -8.13 18.69
N ILE A 179 8.67 -9.12 19.41
CA ILE A 179 9.53 -8.85 20.59
C ILE A 179 10.88 -8.26 20.14
N ASP A 180 11.38 -8.74 19.00
CA ASP A 180 12.60 -8.26 18.35
C ASP A 180 12.27 -7.89 16.90
N GLU A 181 12.02 -6.59 16.70
CA GLU A 181 11.67 -6.07 15.38
C GLU A 181 12.90 -6.06 14.47
N GLN A 182 12.83 -6.78 13.34
CA GLN A 182 13.89 -6.70 12.34
C GLN A 182 13.91 -5.32 11.70
N PRO A 183 15.08 -4.72 11.43
CA PRO A 183 15.12 -3.40 10.81
C PRO A 183 14.59 -3.44 9.38
N ASN A 184 13.42 -2.82 9.13
CA ASN A 184 12.73 -2.84 7.84
C ASN A 184 13.62 -2.48 6.64
N TRP A 185 14.57 -1.55 6.83
CA TRP A 185 15.49 -1.08 5.78
C TRP A 185 16.63 -2.05 5.43
N THR A 186 16.81 -3.12 6.20
CA THR A 186 17.80 -4.17 5.91
C THR A 186 17.18 -5.54 5.63
N THR A 187 15.88 -5.70 5.87
CA THR A 187 15.18 -6.95 5.61
C THR A 187 15.04 -7.15 4.09
N PRO A 188 15.43 -8.32 3.54
CA PRO A 188 15.38 -8.57 2.09
C PRO A 188 14.00 -8.32 1.48
N GLY A 189 13.97 -7.57 0.38
CA GLY A 189 12.72 -7.20 -0.29
C GLY A 189 11.87 -6.18 0.47
N LEU A 190 12.31 -5.69 1.63
CA LEU A 190 11.76 -4.50 2.26
C LEU A 190 12.69 -3.32 1.93
N ASN A 191 12.89 -2.38 2.85
CA ASN A 191 13.36 -1.01 2.58
C ASN A 191 12.30 -0.10 2.00
N ASN A 192 11.14 -0.10 2.67
CA ASN A 192 9.99 0.74 2.35
C ASN A 192 9.43 1.43 3.60
N PHE A 193 8.52 2.39 3.41
CA PHE A 193 7.86 3.08 4.52
C PHE A 193 6.49 3.60 4.06
N ARG A 194 5.44 3.35 4.85
CA ARG A 194 4.02 3.57 4.45
C ARG A 194 3.69 2.85 3.13
N GLN A 195 4.22 1.64 3.02
CA GLN A 195 3.97 0.73 1.92
C GLN A 195 3.48 -0.59 2.53
N ASN A 196 2.39 -1.13 1.99
CA ASN A 196 2.06 -2.52 2.24
C ASN A 196 2.67 -3.42 1.17
N LYS A 197 2.78 -4.72 1.41
CA LYS A 197 3.42 -5.65 0.47
C LYS A 197 2.60 -6.92 0.34
N GLN A 198 2.71 -7.56 -0.82
CA GLN A 198 2.18 -8.89 -1.04
C GLN A 198 2.71 -9.86 0.04
N PRO A 199 1.85 -10.70 0.64
CA PRO A 199 2.30 -11.71 1.58
C PRO A 199 3.12 -12.77 0.84
N GLY A 200 4.43 -12.60 0.81
CA GLY A 200 5.38 -13.58 0.31
C GLY A 200 6.32 -13.98 1.43
N GLY A 201 6.26 -15.22 1.90
CA GLY A 201 7.37 -15.96 2.53
C GLY A 201 8.03 -15.42 3.81
N GLU A 202 7.74 -14.21 4.29
CA GLU A 202 8.54 -13.61 5.37
C GLU A 202 8.36 -14.36 6.70
N PHE A 203 7.19 -14.98 6.97
CA PHE A 203 6.99 -16.02 8.02
C PHE A 203 5.81 -16.99 7.74
N THR A 204 5.46 -17.27 6.48
CA THR A 204 4.21 -18.01 6.15
C THR A 204 4.48 -19.33 5.42
N ALA A 205 4.60 -20.42 6.18
CA ALA A 205 4.49 -21.76 5.60
C ALA A 205 3.01 -22.04 5.26
N SER A 206 2.77 -22.77 4.17
CA SER A 206 1.50 -23.48 4.02
C SER A 206 1.46 -24.62 5.05
N ASP A 207 0.31 -24.85 5.68
CA ASP A 207 0.13 -25.95 6.65
C ASP A 207 -1.04 -26.81 6.19
N ALA A 208 -0.72 -27.87 5.45
CA ALA A 208 -1.70 -28.79 4.91
C ALA A 208 -2.10 -29.80 5.99
N ALA A 209 -3.29 -29.62 6.57
CA ALA A 209 -3.90 -30.65 7.43
C ALA A 209 -4.82 -31.54 6.60
N VAL A 210 -4.53 -32.85 6.61
CA VAL A 210 -5.35 -33.87 5.93
C VAL A 210 -6.10 -34.69 6.96
N THR A 211 -7.43 -34.68 6.89
CA THR A 211 -8.27 -35.59 7.66
C THR A 211 -8.86 -36.64 6.74
N LEU A 212 -8.66 -37.91 7.08
CA LEU A 212 -9.20 -39.05 6.36
C LEU A 212 -10.37 -39.65 7.15
N GLN A 213 -11.50 -39.84 6.49
CA GLN A 213 -12.65 -40.53 7.08
C GLN A 213 -13.14 -41.64 6.15
N PRO A 214 -13.35 -42.87 6.66
CA PRO A 214 -13.99 -43.92 5.87
C PRO A 214 -15.45 -43.55 5.63
N ALA A 215 -15.87 -43.56 4.37
CA ALA A 215 -17.26 -43.38 3.98
C ALA A 215 -17.82 -44.72 3.49
N CYS A 216 -18.78 -45.25 4.23
CA CYS A 216 -19.46 -46.52 3.94
C CYS A 216 -20.86 -46.24 3.38
N PHE A 217 -20.95 -45.92 2.09
CA PHE A 217 -22.21 -45.94 1.33
C PHE A 217 -21.96 -46.73 0.04
N GLN A 218 -22.51 -47.96 -0.02
CA GLN A 218 -22.43 -48.90 -1.16
C GLN A 218 -21.01 -49.26 -1.65
N GLY A 219 -20.03 -49.31 -0.75
CA GLY A 219 -18.65 -49.71 -1.03
C GLY A 219 -17.69 -49.17 0.03
N TYR A 220 -16.40 -49.52 -0.09
CA TYR A 220 -15.34 -48.89 0.71
C TYR A 220 -14.84 -47.65 -0.05
N SER A 221 -15.06 -46.47 0.52
CA SER A 221 -14.49 -45.22 0.00
C SER A 221 -13.80 -44.45 1.13
N LEU A 222 -12.80 -43.65 0.76
CA LEU A 222 -12.07 -42.79 1.68
C LEU A 222 -12.34 -41.34 1.30
N GLN A 223 -12.84 -40.54 2.23
CA GLN A 223 -12.99 -39.11 2.05
C GLN A 223 -11.80 -38.41 2.68
N ALA A 224 -11.04 -37.66 1.86
CA ALA A 224 -10.01 -36.77 2.34
C ALA A 224 -10.56 -35.33 2.39
N THR A 225 -10.46 -34.68 3.54
CA THR A 225 -10.62 -33.23 3.65
C THR A 225 -9.25 -32.61 3.81
N VAL A 226 -8.86 -31.77 2.85
CA VAL A 226 -7.64 -30.97 2.92
C VAL A 226 -8.02 -29.58 3.41
N ARG A 227 -7.37 -29.10 4.47
CA ARG A 227 -7.49 -27.72 4.96
C ARG A 227 -6.12 -27.09 4.96
N ASN A 228 -6.06 -25.83 4.52
CA ASN A 228 -4.89 -25.01 4.77
C ASN A 228 -5.06 -24.33 6.13
N LEU A 229 -4.25 -24.74 7.10
CA LEU A 229 -4.16 -24.08 8.41
C LEU A 229 -3.07 -23.00 8.43
N GLY A 230 -2.29 -22.91 7.34
CA GLY A 230 -1.24 -21.93 7.15
C GLY A 230 -1.73 -20.67 6.44
N GLN A 231 -0.85 -19.68 6.35
CA GLN A 231 -1.17 -18.35 5.82
C GLN A 231 -0.73 -18.14 4.36
N ALA A 232 0.01 -19.09 3.80
CA ALA A 232 0.36 -19.15 2.38
C ALA A 232 -0.57 -20.13 1.62
N PRO A 233 -0.96 -19.85 0.37
CA PRO A 233 -1.79 -20.76 -0.43
C PRO A 233 -1.12 -22.13 -0.62
N LEU A 234 -1.93 -23.19 -0.68
CA LEU A 234 -1.43 -24.53 -0.99
C LEU A 234 -1.06 -24.61 -2.48
N PRO A 235 0.11 -25.18 -2.84
CA PRO A 235 0.46 -25.38 -4.24
C PRO A 235 -0.56 -26.29 -4.94
N ALA A 236 -0.90 -25.97 -6.19
CA ALA A 236 -1.77 -26.79 -7.01
C ALA A 236 -1.14 -28.18 -7.23
N ALA A 237 -1.91 -29.24 -7.05
CA ALA A 237 -1.43 -30.60 -7.32
C ALA A 237 -1.20 -30.77 -8.82
N PRO A 238 -0.06 -31.35 -9.26
CA PRO A 238 0.08 -31.81 -10.63
C PRO A 238 -0.92 -32.95 -10.88
N TRP A 239 -1.69 -32.84 -11.96
CA TRP A 239 -2.61 -33.88 -12.45
C TRP A 239 -1.85 -35.07 -13.03
#